data_AF-A0A522B4B6-F1
#
_entry.id   AF-A0A522B4B6-F1
#
_cell.length_a   1.000
_cell.length_b   1.000
_cell.length_c   1.000
_cell.angle_alpha   90.00
_cell.angle_beta   90.00
_cell.angle_gamma   90.00
#
_symmetry.space_group_name_H-M   'P 1'
#
loop_
_entity.id
_entity.type
_entity.pdbx_description
1 polymer ?
#
loop_
_entity_poly.entity_id
_entity_poly.type
_entity_poly.pdbx_seq_one_letter_code
_entity_poly.pdbx_strand_id
1 'polypeptide(L)'
;MEIMGIRIPTVVSDNVALRCDDCLEVIEGTPWRINVLDAVAAETPVSWAGRPVLNPGPFQFHRAPAHVRSWMRTRGWLFCRRGEVREIMRPISIPGDAPRWGLCDGVHRDDHEFVQA
;
A
#
# COMPACT_ATOMS: atom_id res chain seq x y z
N MET A 1 14.77 -7.40 35.68
CA MET A 1 14.38 -6.63 36.88
C MET A 1 13.86 -7.61 37.91
N GLU A 2 14.27 -7.51 39.17
CA GLU A 2 13.70 -8.31 40.27
C GLU A 2 12.77 -7.44 41.11
N ILE A 3 11.55 -7.92 41.32
CA ILE A 3 10.58 -7.36 42.26
C ILE A 3 10.17 -8.53 43.17
N MET A 4 10.36 -8.37 44.48
CA MET A 4 9.94 -9.35 45.50
C MET A 4 10.51 -10.78 45.30
N GLY A 5 11.74 -10.92 44.79
CA GLY A 5 12.39 -12.23 44.59
C GLY A 5 11.85 -13.05 43.42
N ILE A 6 10.99 -12.47 42.59
CA ILE A 6 10.54 -13.07 41.33
C ILE A 6 11.35 -12.45 40.20
N ARG A 7 12.11 -13.30 39.48
CA ARG A 7 12.81 -12.89 38.26
C ARG A 7 11.78 -12.64 37.17
N ILE A 8 11.53 -11.37 36.88
CA ILE A 8 10.74 -10.97 35.71
C ILE A 8 11.73 -10.81 34.54
N PRO A 9 11.78 -11.74 33.58
CA PRO A 9 12.51 -11.52 32.34
C PRO A 9 11.73 -10.47 31.53
N THR A 10 12.03 -9.21 31.77
CA THR A 10 11.53 -8.12 30.93
C THR A 10 12.20 -8.29 29.57
N VAL A 11 11.51 -8.90 28.61
CA VAL A 11 11.90 -8.84 27.19
C VAL A 11 11.58 -7.43 26.74
N VAL A 12 12.54 -6.52 26.89
CA VAL A 12 12.49 -5.20 26.26
C VAL A 12 13.00 -5.40 24.83
N SER A 13 12.15 -5.94 23.96
CA SER A 13 12.34 -5.78 22.52
C SER A 13 11.63 -4.50 22.14
N ASP A 14 12.34 -3.54 21.55
CA ASP A 14 11.69 -2.39 20.92
C ASP A 14 10.65 -2.92 19.94
N ASN A 15 9.41 -2.46 20.11
CA ASN A 15 8.33 -2.83 19.21
C ASN A 15 8.56 -2.05 17.91
N VAL A 16 9.26 -2.67 16.96
CA VAL A 16 9.55 -2.05 15.68
C VAL A 16 8.27 -2.07 14.83
N ALA A 17 7.45 -1.05 15.02
CA ALA A 17 6.13 -0.91 14.40
C ALA A 17 6.19 -0.54 12.91
N LEU A 18 7.36 -0.13 12.41
CA LEU A 18 7.54 0.30 11.02
C LEU A 18 8.10 -0.84 10.18
N ARG A 19 7.23 -1.47 9.39
CA ARG A 19 7.60 -2.49 8.43
C ARG A 19 7.12 -2.13 7.04
N CYS A 20 7.88 -2.56 6.05
CA CYS A 20 7.51 -2.38 4.66
C CYS A 20 6.36 -3.31 4.28
N ASP A 21 5.29 -2.76 3.69
CA ASP A 21 4.12 -3.52 3.21
C ASP A 21 4.46 -4.48 2.05
N ASP A 22 5.65 -4.37 1.46
CA ASP A 22 6.17 -5.28 0.44
C ASP A 22 6.99 -6.42 1.05
N CYS A 23 8.20 -6.12 1.55
CA CYS A 23 9.14 -7.15 1.99
C CYS A 23 9.03 -7.51 3.47
N LEU A 24 8.17 -6.84 4.24
CA LEU A 24 7.97 -7.03 5.67
C LEU A 24 9.18 -6.74 6.57
N GLU A 25 10.32 -6.35 5.99
CA GLU A 25 11.49 -5.90 6.72
C GLU A 25 11.23 -4.58 7.45
N VAL A 26 12.02 -4.35 8.50
CA VAL A 26 12.02 -3.12 9.28
C VAL A 26 12.46 -1.94 8.43
N ILE A 27 11.69 -0.86 8.47
CA ILE A 27 12.08 0.41 7.85
C ILE A 27 12.92 1.21 8.86
N GLU A 28 14.15 1.51 8.49
CA GLU A 28 14.99 2.46 9.23
C GLU A 28 14.59 3.91 8.88
N GLY A 29 14.24 4.70 9.89
CA GLY A 29 13.88 6.11 9.73
C GLY A 29 12.43 6.34 9.30
N THR A 30 12.20 7.36 8.47
CA THR A 30 10.85 7.76 8.06
C THR A 30 10.35 6.89 6.89
N PRO A 31 9.21 6.20 7.02
CA PRO A 31 8.66 5.39 5.94
C PRO A 31 8.14 6.28 4.82
N TRP A 32 8.31 5.83 3.58
CA TRP A 32 7.62 6.44 2.46
C TRP A 32 6.17 5.96 2.45
N ARG A 33 5.22 6.90 2.54
CA ARG A 33 3.80 6.59 2.63
C ARG A 33 3.10 6.79 1.31
N ILE A 34 2.31 5.79 0.92
CA ILE A 34 1.51 5.83 -0.30
C ILE A 34 0.05 5.61 0.05
N ASN A 35 -0.80 6.46 -0.50
CA ASN A 35 -2.23 6.35 -0.44
C ASN A 35 -2.78 6.06 -1.85
N VAL A 36 -3.73 5.15 -1.92
CA VAL A 36 -4.45 4.85 -3.15
C VAL A 36 -5.73 5.70 -3.13
N LEU A 37 -5.73 6.76 -3.94
CA LEU A 37 -6.85 7.70 -3.97
C LEU A 37 -7.99 7.12 -4.79
N ASP A 38 -8.98 6.53 -4.12
CA ASP A 38 -10.24 6.21 -4.78
C ASP A 38 -10.95 7.52 -5.19
N ALA A 39 -10.84 7.86 -6.47
CA ALA A 39 -11.41 9.09 -7.01
C ALA A 39 -12.93 9.03 -7.18
N VAL A 40 -13.54 7.85 -6.99
CA VAL A 40 -14.99 7.66 -7.11
C VAL A 40 -15.55 7.42 -5.72
N ALA A 41 -16.00 8.48 -5.06
CA ALA A 41 -16.84 8.33 -3.87
C ALA A 41 -18.11 7.59 -4.30
N ALA A 42 -18.33 6.39 -3.77
CA ALA A 42 -19.60 5.72 -3.97
C ALA A 42 -20.71 6.64 -3.42
N GLU A 43 -21.63 7.09 -4.28
CA GLU A 43 -22.78 7.90 -3.85
C GLU A 43 -23.64 7.16 -2.82
N THR A 44 -23.58 5.82 -2.86
CA THR A 44 -24.19 4.95 -1.87
C THR A 44 -23.18 4.63 -0.75
N PRO A 45 -23.54 4.81 0.53
CA PRO A 45 -22.68 4.43 1.64
C PRO A 45 -22.28 2.96 1.52
N VAL A 46 -20.99 2.69 1.73
CA VAL A 46 -20.47 1.32 1.76
C VAL A 46 -21.19 0.54 2.86
N SER A 47 -21.61 -0.68 2.55
CA SER A 47 -22.17 -1.58 3.57
C SER A 47 -21.14 -1.76 4.69
N TRP A 48 -21.58 -1.63 5.93
CA TRP A 48 -20.71 -1.86 7.09
C TRP A 48 -20.19 -3.30 7.16
N ALA A 49 -20.90 -4.25 6.54
CA ALA A 49 -20.49 -5.64 6.41
C ALA A 49 -19.65 -5.92 5.14
N GLY A 50 -19.52 -4.93 4.24
CA GLY A 50 -18.78 -5.06 2.98
C GLY A 50 -17.30 -4.74 3.16
N ARG A 51 -16.43 -5.50 2.50
CA ARG A 51 -15.03 -5.11 2.34
C ARG A 51 -14.93 -4.06 1.23
N PRO A 52 -14.17 -2.96 1.43
CA PRO A 52 -13.93 -2.01 0.35
C PRO A 52 -13.15 -2.70 -0.76
N VAL A 53 -13.50 -2.39 -2.02
CA VAL A 53 -12.84 -2.97 -3.20
C VAL A 53 -11.37 -2.55 -3.28
N LEU A 54 -11.08 -1.32 -2.85
CA LEU A 54 -9.73 -0.78 -2.72
C LEU A 54 -9.54 -0.22 -1.31
N ASN A 55 -8.44 -0.63 -0.65
CA ASN A 55 -8.03 -0.01 0.61
C ASN A 55 -7.19 1.24 0.29
N PRO A 56 -7.58 2.45 0.75
CA PRO A 56 -6.90 3.69 0.41
C PRO A 56 -5.54 3.86 1.11
N GLY A 57 -5.19 3.05 2.11
CA GLY A 57 -3.94 3.18 2.87
C GLY A 57 -4.13 3.95 4.19
N PRO A 58 -3.04 4.50 4.78
CA PRO A 58 -1.69 4.61 4.22
C PRO A 58 -0.91 3.30 4.24
N PHE A 59 -0.24 2.98 3.12
CA PHE A 59 0.76 1.93 3.02
C PHE A 59 2.16 2.50 3.23
N GLN A 60 3.07 1.74 3.83
CA GLN A 60 4.40 2.14 4.25
C GLN A 60 5.45 1.30 3.53
N PHE A 61 6.43 1.96 2.91
CA PHE A 61 7.48 1.31 2.15
C PHE A 61 8.86 1.86 2.50
N HIS A 62 9.88 1.07 2.19
CA HIS A 62 11.20 1.64 1.95
C HIS A 62 11.13 2.65 0.81
N ARG A 63 12.11 3.57 0.79
CA ARG A 63 12.14 4.69 -0.17
C ARG A 63 12.24 4.25 -1.64
N ALA A 64 12.64 3.01 -1.92
CA ALA A 64 12.80 2.54 -3.29
C ALA A 64 11.42 2.20 -3.92
N PRO A 65 11.06 2.78 -5.08
CA PRO A 65 9.82 2.49 -5.80
C PRO A 65 9.60 1.01 -6.15
N ALA A 66 10.68 0.24 -6.23
CA ALA A 66 10.63 -1.19 -6.49
C ALA A 66 9.78 -1.95 -5.45
N HIS A 67 9.79 -1.53 -4.17
CA HIS A 67 8.96 -2.16 -3.15
C HIS A 67 7.47 -1.98 -3.43
N VAL A 68 7.07 -0.78 -3.83
CA VAL A 68 5.68 -0.47 -4.16
C VAL A 68 5.24 -1.27 -5.38
N ARG A 69 6.10 -1.35 -6.40
CA ARG A 69 5.87 -2.14 -7.61
C ARG A 69 5.73 -3.63 -7.32
N SER A 70 6.60 -4.18 -6.46
CA SER A 70 6.52 -5.57 -6.01
C SER A 70 5.21 -5.83 -5.24
N TRP A 71 4.84 -4.94 -4.31
CA TRP A 71 3.57 -4.99 -3.59
C TRP A 71 2.34 -4.92 -4.49
N MET A 72 2.38 -4.10 -5.54
CA MET A 72 1.31 -4.08 -6.55
C MET A 72 1.21 -5.43 -7.28
N ARG A 73 2.36 -6.02 -7.64
CA ARG A 73 2.41 -7.32 -8.33
C ARG A 73 1.81 -8.43 -7.48
N THR A 74 2.10 -8.49 -6.18
CA THR A 74 1.54 -9.52 -5.28
C THR A 74 0.02 -9.42 -5.14
N ARG A 75 -0.55 -8.23 -5.37
CA ARG A 75 -2.00 -7.98 -5.41
C ARG A 75 -2.63 -8.19 -6.80
N GLY A 76 -1.83 -8.52 -7.81
CA GLY A 76 -2.29 -8.63 -9.19
C GLY A 76 -2.65 -7.28 -9.83
N TRP A 77 -2.16 -6.17 -9.28
CA TRP A 77 -2.38 -4.84 -9.83
C TRP A 77 -1.35 -4.51 -10.91
N LEU A 78 -1.75 -3.66 -11.87
CA LEU A 78 -0.88 -3.19 -12.94
C LEU A 78 -0.27 -1.83 -12.61
N PHE A 79 0.89 -1.54 -13.18
CA PHE A 79 1.56 -0.25 -13.07
C PHE A 79 1.48 0.51 -14.39
N CYS A 80 1.16 1.80 -14.34
CA CYS A 80 1.23 2.63 -15.54
C CYS A 80 2.68 3.03 -15.82
N ARG A 81 3.29 2.49 -16.89
CA ARG A 81 4.70 2.76 -17.23
C ARG A 81 4.99 4.21 -17.65
N ARG A 82 3.95 5.03 -17.86
CA ARG A 82 4.05 6.45 -18.23
C ARG A 82 4.01 7.38 -17.02
N GLY A 83 3.74 6.84 -15.83
CA GLY A 83 3.78 7.58 -14.56
C GLY A 83 4.91 7.09 -13.68
N GLU A 84 5.04 7.72 -12.51
CA GLU A 84 5.99 7.35 -11.47
C GLU A 84 5.27 6.90 -10.19
N VAL A 85 5.98 6.21 -9.30
CA VAL A 85 5.41 5.93 -7.97
C VAL A 85 5.45 7.20 -7.13
N ARG A 86 4.31 7.59 -6.57
CA ARG A 86 4.13 8.80 -5.76
C ARG A 86 3.38 8.52 -4.47
N GLU A 87 3.38 9.49 -3.56
CA GLU A 87 2.65 9.43 -2.29
C GLU A 87 1.14 9.27 -2.47
N ILE A 88 0.60 9.72 -3.60
CA ILE A 88 -0.79 9.54 -3.99
C ILE A 88 -0.80 8.83 -5.34
N MET A 89 -1.37 7.64 -5.36
CA MET A 89 -1.56 6.84 -6.57
C MET A 89 -3.05 6.75 -6.89
N ARG A 90 -3.42 7.00 -8.14
CA ARG A 90 -4.79 6.87 -8.64
C ARG A 90 -5.04 5.44 -9.13
N PRO A 91 -6.05 4.74 -8.61
CA PRO A 91 -6.52 3.48 -9.15
C PRO A 91 -7.37 3.73 -10.40
N ILE A 92 -7.14 2.91 -11.42
CA ILE A 92 -7.84 2.92 -12.70
C ILE A 92 -8.42 1.53 -12.90
N SER A 93 -9.74 1.46 -13.08
CA SER A 93 -10.42 0.20 -13.40
C SER A 93 -10.08 -0.21 -14.83
N ILE A 94 -9.67 -1.45 -15.02
CA ILE A 94 -9.31 -1.99 -16.33
C ILE A 94 -10.46 -2.88 -16.81
N PRO A 95 -11.10 -2.55 -17.95
CA PRO A 95 -12.17 -3.37 -18.50
C PRO A 95 -11.75 -4.84 -18.74
N GLY A 96 -12.69 -5.76 -18.54
CA GLY A 96 -12.53 -7.20 -18.78
C GLY A 96 -13.46 -8.05 -17.92
N ASP A 97 -13.44 -9.36 -18.13
CA ASP A 97 -14.33 -10.31 -17.46
C ASP A 97 -14.09 -10.40 -15.94
N ALA A 98 -12.86 -10.10 -15.48
CA ALA A 98 -12.50 -10.06 -14.07
C ALA A 98 -12.09 -8.63 -13.65
N PRO A 99 -12.50 -8.16 -12.46
CA PRO A 99 -12.08 -6.86 -11.94
C PRO A 99 -10.56 -6.77 -11.82
N ARG A 100 -9.95 -5.82 -12.54
CA ARG A 100 -8.51 -5.54 -12.48
C ARG A 100 -8.28 -4.06 -12.25
N TRP A 101 -7.19 -3.77 -11.55
CA TRP A 101 -6.81 -2.42 -11.18
C TRP A 101 -5.41 -2.10 -11.70
N GLY A 102 -5.26 -0.92 -12.29
CA GLY A 102 -3.97 -0.32 -12.55
C GLY A 102 -3.76 0.89 -11.63
N LEU A 103 -2.53 1.12 -11.16
CA LEU A 103 -2.17 2.35 -10.44
C LEU A 103 -1.34 3.28 -11.31
N CYS A 104 -1.62 4.58 -11.20
CA CYS A 104 -1.00 5.66 -11.97
C CYS A 104 -0.80 6.90 -11.09
N ASP A 105 0.16 7.77 -11.40
CA ASP A 105 0.34 9.05 -10.70
C ASP A 105 -0.63 10.16 -11.12
N GLY A 106 -1.44 9.92 -12.15
CA GLY A 106 -2.45 10.83 -12.65
C GLY A 106 -1.93 12.00 -13.49
N VAL A 107 -0.60 12.10 -13.74
CA VAL A 107 -0.01 13.24 -14.46
C VAL A 107 -0.42 13.26 -15.93
N HIS A 108 -0.51 12.08 -16.55
CA HIS A 108 -0.80 11.92 -17.98
C HIS A 108 -2.30 11.67 -18.26
N ARG A 109 -3.18 12.09 -17.34
CA ARG A 109 -4.64 12.01 -17.47
C ARG A 109 -5.11 10.58 -17.78
N ASP A 110 -5.70 10.35 -18.95
CA ASP A 110 -6.28 9.07 -19.36
C ASP A 110 -5.38 8.27 -20.32
N ASP A 111 -4.21 8.82 -20.68
CA ASP A 111 -3.27 8.20 -21.63
C ASP A 111 -2.42 7.12 -20.94
N HIS A 112 -3.10 6.08 -20.45
CA HIS A 112 -2.48 5.03 -19.63
C HIS A 112 -1.85 3.93 -20.48
N GLU A 113 -0.70 3.45 -20.00
CA GLU A 113 -0.11 2.23 -20.53
C GLU A 113 0.24 1.28 -19.38
N PHE A 114 -0.67 0.34 -19.13
CA PHE A 114 -0.55 -0.60 -18.03
C PHE A 114 0.32 -1.80 -18.39
N VAL A 115 1.31 -2.04 -17.55
CA VAL A 115 2.19 -3.21 -17.59
C VAL A 115 2.11 -3.95 -16.26
N GLN A 116 2.62 -5.17 -16.23
CA GLN A 116 2.82 -5.86 -14.96
C GLN A 116 3.72 -5.03 -14.06
N ALA A 117 3.26 -4.79 -12.82
CA ALA A 117 3.99 -4.01 -11.84
C ALA A 117 5.33 -4.64 -11.51
#